data_AF-B8CV70-F1
#
_entry.id   AF-B8CV70-F1
#
_cell.length_a   1.000
_cell.length_b   1.000
_cell.length_c   1.000
_cell.angle_alpha   90.00
_cell.angle_beta   90.00
_cell.angle_gamma   90.00
#
_symmetry.space_group_name_H-M   'P 1'
#
loop_
_entity.id
_entity.type
_entity.pdbx_description
1 polymer ?
#
loop_
_entity_poly.entity_id
_entity_poly.type
_entity_poly.pdbx_seq_one_letter_code
_entity_poly.pdbx_strand_id
1 'polypeptide(L)'
;MLLTFYRVTIIFLLLHCPYAIASDPSTLPLGTVLDDKGQPLTIPTQNKTALSYSTPPAVNSSHNIKTPLSKPKSKYKKTSRKQQLASRKNVANDAGCRWLNGRMKQLEKQLRLGVNHRNQHQQQELNVRQDEWECLKCGVEGPNPSDHHSCQYRR
;
A
#
# COMPACT_ATOMS: atom_id res chain seq x y z
N MET A 1 -66.62 3.90 18.79
CA MET A 1 -66.14 2.71 18.04
C MET A 1 -64.65 2.73 17.73
N LEU A 2 -63.98 3.88 17.54
CA LEU A 2 -62.52 3.90 17.28
C LEU A 2 -61.63 3.40 18.45
N LEU A 3 -62.03 3.64 19.70
CA LEU A 3 -61.24 3.19 20.86
C LEU A 3 -61.22 1.67 21.04
N THR A 4 -62.27 0.95 20.63
CA THR A 4 -62.33 -0.51 20.75
C THR A 4 -61.42 -1.18 19.74
N PHE A 5 -61.31 -0.65 18.51
CA PHE A 5 -60.36 -1.15 17.53
C PHE A 5 -58.91 -0.98 17.99
N TYR A 6 -58.58 0.15 18.61
CA TYR A 6 -57.22 0.43 19.09
C TYR A 6 -56.80 -0.47 20.26
N ARG A 7 -57.74 -0.88 21.12
CA ARG A 7 -57.46 -1.83 22.21
C ARG A 7 -57.25 -3.26 21.71
N VAL A 8 -58.00 -3.68 20.68
CA VAL A 8 -57.87 -5.02 20.09
C VAL A 8 -56.54 -5.16 19.32
N THR A 9 -56.09 -4.12 18.63
CA THR A 9 -54.79 -4.15 17.91
C THR A 9 -53.59 -4.19 18.85
N ILE A 10 -53.62 -3.50 19.99
CA ILE A 10 -52.53 -3.56 20.98
C ILE A 10 -52.42 -4.96 21.61
N ILE A 11 -53.54 -5.62 21.91
CA ILE A 11 -53.53 -6.98 22.46
C ILE A 11 -52.99 -7.98 21.42
N PHE A 12 -53.34 -7.81 20.14
CA PHE A 12 -52.82 -8.67 19.07
C PHE A 12 -51.31 -8.51 18.86
N LEU A 13 -50.78 -7.28 19.01
CA LEU A 13 -49.35 -6.99 18.93
C LEU A 13 -48.55 -7.56 20.12
N LEU A 14 -49.13 -7.59 21.32
CA LEU A 14 -48.49 -8.18 22.49
C LEU A 14 -48.52 -9.72 22.48
N LEU A 15 -49.51 -10.35 21.83
CA LEU A 15 -49.59 -11.82 21.72
C LEU A 15 -48.66 -12.42 20.65
N HIS A 16 -48.17 -11.61 19.71
CA HIS A 16 -47.29 -12.06 18.61
C HIS A 16 -45.82 -11.69 18.81
N CYS A 17 -45.41 -11.34 20.03
CA CYS A 17 -43.98 -11.30 20.34
C CYS A 17 -43.47 -12.75 20.48
N PRO A 18 -42.68 -13.28 19.54
CA PRO A 18 -41.97 -14.52 19.80
C PRO A 18 -41.01 -14.25 20.95
N TYR A 19 -41.30 -14.80 22.12
CA TYR A 19 -40.33 -14.92 23.19
C TYR A 19 -39.19 -15.78 22.65
N ALA A 20 -38.14 -15.12 22.16
CA ALA A 20 -36.89 -15.77 21.86
C ALA A 20 -36.27 -16.17 23.20
N ILE A 21 -36.55 -17.41 23.61
CA ILE A 21 -35.81 -18.06 24.68
C ILE A 21 -34.38 -18.17 24.16
N ALA A 22 -33.48 -17.32 24.68
CA ALA A 22 -32.05 -17.46 24.46
C ALA A 22 -31.63 -18.77 25.13
N SER A 23 -31.49 -19.83 24.35
CA SER A 23 -30.80 -21.04 24.79
C SER A 23 -29.33 -20.68 24.92
N ASP A 24 -28.81 -20.63 26.16
CA ASP A 24 -27.38 -20.47 26.41
C ASP A 24 -26.62 -21.56 25.65
N PRO A 25 -25.77 -21.23 24.67
CA PRO A 25 -24.93 -22.23 24.07
C PRO A 25 -23.89 -22.66 25.09
N SER A 26 -23.79 -23.97 25.27
CA SER A 26 -22.76 -24.70 25.99
C SER A 26 -21.44 -23.92 26.05
N THR A 27 -20.99 -23.65 27.28
CA THR A 27 -19.77 -22.93 27.63
C THR A 27 -18.65 -23.07 26.59
N LEU A 28 -18.38 -22.01 25.83
CA LEU A 28 -17.27 -21.99 24.90
C LEU A 28 -15.95 -22.11 25.69
N PRO A 29 -15.02 -22.98 25.26
CA PRO A 29 -13.75 -23.16 25.95
C PRO A 29 -12.94 -21.85 25.96
N LEU A 30 -12.28 -21.55 27.09
CA LEU A 30 -11.44 -20.36 27.23
C LEU A 30 -10.39 -20.30 26.11
N GLY A 31 -10.36 -19.20 25.36
CA GLY A 31 -9.38 -18.95 24.29
C GLY A 31 -9.92 -19.07 22.86
N THR A 32 -11.24 -19.20 22.66
CA THR A 32 -11.84 -19.17 21.31
C THR A 32 -11.86 -17.77 20.71
N VAL A 33 -11.37 -17.63 19.48
CA VAL A 33 -11.51 -16.40 18.67
C VAL A 33 -12.87 -16.43 17.98
N LEU A 34 -13.60 -15.31 18.04
CA LEU A 34 -14.96 -15.18 17.48
C LEU A 34 -14.96 -14.25 16.25
N ASP A 35 -15.91 -14.47 15.34
CA ASP A 35 -16.20 -13.57 14.21
C ASP A 35 -17.13 -12.40 14.60
N ASP A 36 -17.48 -11.54 13.65
CA ASP A 36 -18.37 -10.38 13.86
C ASP A 36 -19.83 -10.76 14.18
N LYS A 37 -20.18 -12.05 14.03
CA LYS A 37 -21.48 -12.63 14.38
C LYS A 37 -21.44 -13.45 15.68
N GLY A 38 -20.30 -13.48 16.36
CA GLY A 38 -20.10 -14.21 17.61
C GLY A 38 -19.93 -15.72 17.44
N GLN A 39 -19.64 -16.21 16.23
CA GLN A 39 -19.37 -17.62 15.96
C GLN A 39 -17.87 -17.92 16.09
N PRO A 40 -17.48 -19.10 16.63
CA PRO A 40 -16.08 -19.45 16.81
C PRO A 40 -15.37 -19.72 15.48
N LEU A 41 -14.20 -19.10 15.30
CA LEU A 41 -13.33 -19.30 14.14
C LEU A 41 -12.36 -20.46 14.39
N THR A 42 -12.33 -21.43 13.46
CA THR A 42 -11.38 -22.54 13.50
C THR A 42 -9.99 -22.04 13.12
N ILE A 43 -9.11 -21.87 14.11
CA ILE A 43 -7.70 -21.55 13.87
C ILE A 43 -7.00 -22.83 13.39
N PRO A 44 -6.39 -22.83 12.18
CA PRO A 44 -5.63 -23.98 11.72
C PRO A 44 -4.43 -24.20 12.66
N THR A 45 -4.35 -25.38 13.28
CA THR A 45 -3.23 -25.77 14.16
C THR A 45 -1.97 -26.13 13.37
N GLN A 46 -2.10 -26.29 12.06
CA GLN A 46 -0.98 -26.54 11.17
C GLN A 46 -0.41 -25.20 10.70
N ASN A 47 0.86 -24.97 11.00
CA ASN A 47 1.64 -23.85 10.45
C ASN A 47 1.79 -24.03 8.94
N LYS A 48 0.79 -23.59 8.17
CA LYS A 48 0.88 -23.50 6.72
C LYS A 48 1.52 -22.15 6.38
N THR A 49 2.79 -22.18 5.99
CA THR A 49 3.51 -21.02 5.49
C THR A 49 2.71 -20.43 4.31
N ALA A 50 2.17 -19.23 4.46
CA ALA A 50 1.30 -18.61 3.46
C ALA A 50 2.03 -18.25 2.15
N LEU A 51 3.36 -18.45 2.09
CA LEU A 51 4.21 -18.06 0.99
C LEU A 51 5.18 -19.20 0.61
N SER A 52 4.66 -20.28 0.04
CA SER A 52 5.49 -21.28 -0.65
C SER A 52 5.93 -20.73 -2.00
N TYR A 53 6.99 -19.93 -2.01
CA TYR A 53 7.60 -19.42 -3.23
C TYR A 53 8.49 -20.50 -3.86
N SER A 54 8.03 -21.10 -4.95
CA SER A 54 8.84 -21.99 -5.79
C SER A 54 9.45 -21.16 -6.93
N THR A 55 10.75 -20.90 -6.87
CA THR A 55 11.47 -20.30 -8.00
C THR A 55 11.49 -21.29 -9.18
N PRO A 56 11.09 -20.90 -10.40
CA PRO A 56 11.37 -21.70 -11.57
C PRO A 56 12.89 -21.82 -11.75
N PRO A 57 13.40 -22.97 -12.25
CA PRO A 57 14.82 -23.13 -12.51
C PRO A 57 15.28 -22.04 -13.49
N ALA A 58 16.35 -21.35 -13.12
CA ALA A 58 16.94 -20.31 -13.95
C ALA A 58 17.35 -20.92 -15.29
N VAL A 59 16.64 -20.56 -16.37
CA VAL A 59 17.12 -20.81 -17.72
C VAL A 59 18.32 -19.90 -17.89
N ASN A 60 19.51 -20.49 -17.95
CA ASN A 60 20.74 -19.81 -18.31
C ASN A 60 20.62 -19.30 -19.74
N SER A 61 19.91 -18.19 -19.95
CA SER A 61 20.03 -17.43 -21.18
C SER A 61 21.43 -16.82 -21.13
N SER A 62 22.35 -17.48 -21.84
CA SER A 62 23.65 -16.91 -22.19
C SER A 62 23.40 -15.54 -22.80
N HIS A 63 23.52 -14.50 -21.99
CA HIS A 63 23.58 -13.14 -22.48
C HIS A 63 24.87 -13.04 -23.27
N ASN A 64 24.73 -13.17 -24.58
CA ASN A 64 25.75 -12.84 -25.56
C ASN A 64 26.28 -11.44 -25.20
N ILE A 65 27.49 -11.41 -24.63
CA ILE A 65 28.18 -10.19 -24.23
C ILE A 65 28.48 -9.43 -25.52
N LYS A 66 27.52 -8.59 -25.94
CA LYS A 66 27.78 -7.59 -26.96
C LYS A 66 28.81 -6.63 -26.38
N THR A 67 30.02 -6.73 -26.91
CA THR A 67 31.09 -5.76 -26.69
C THR A 67 30.53 -4.35 -26.84
N PRO A 68 30.77 -3.44 -25.88
CA PRO A 68 30.27 -2.09 -25.99
C PRO A 68 31.02 -1.39 -27.13
N LEU A 69 30.32 -1.21 -28.25
CA LEU A 69 30.76 -0.32 -29.32
C LEU A 69 30.97 1.07 -28.68
N SER A 70 32.22 1.51 -28.62
CA SER A 70 32.58 2.75 -27.94
C SER A 70 31.90 3.92 -28.64
N LYS A 71 30.80 4.41 -28.06
CA LYS A 71 30.18 5.65 -28.51
C LYS A 71 31.19 6.79 -28.28
N PRO A 72 31.34 7.74 -29.21
CA PRO A 72 32.22 8.88 -29.02
C PRO A 72 31.80 9.60 -27.73
N LYS A 73 32.77 9.85 -26.86
CA LYS A 73 32.58 10.60 -25.60
C LYS A 73 32.17 12.02 -25.97
N SER A 74 30.88 12.24 -26.16
CA SER A 74 30.29 13.58 -26.08
C SER A 74 30.76 14.18 -24.76
N LYS A 75 31.39 15.35 -24.82
CA LYS A 75 31.81 16.12 -23.64
C LYS A 75 30.55 16.49 -22.85
N TYR A 76 30.08 15.57 -22.02
CA TYR A 76 29.01 15.83 -21.08
C TYR A 76 29.51 16.92 -20.14
N LYS A 77 28.89 18.10 -20.22
CA LYS A 77 29.03 19.12 -19.18
C LYS A 77 28.73 18.41 -17.85
N LYS A 78 29.69 18.42 -16.93
CA LYS A 78 29.48 17.94 -15.56
C LYS A 78 28.36 18.80 -14.98
N THR A 79 27.16 18.23 -14.89
CA THR A 79 26.05 18.85 -14.17
C THR A 79 26.47 19.06 -12.73
N SER A 80 26.01 20.15 -12.12
CA SER A 80 26.30 20.44 -10.70
C SER A 80 25.89 19.25 -9.83
N ARG A 81 26.61 18.99 -8.72
CA ARG A 81 26.29 17.89 -7.79
C ARG A 81 24.82 17.92 -7.40
N LYS A 82 24.27 19.09 -7.06
CA LYS A 82 22.84 19.27 -6.74
C LYS A 82 21.93 18.82 -7.89
N GLN A 83 22.28 19.15 -9.13
CA GLN A 83 21.53 18.75 -10.31
C GLN A 83 21.59 17.24 -10.56
N GLN A 84 22.71 16.58 -10.22
CA GLN A 84 22.84 15.13 -10.31
C GLN A 84 21.96 14.42 -9.27
N LEU A 85 21.92 14.92 -8.04
CA LEU A 85 21.06 14.39 -6.99
C LEU A 85 19.57 14.55 -7.33
N ALA A 86 19.17 15.72 -7.84
CA ALA A 86 17.80 15.97 -8.27
C ALA A 86 17.41 15.20 -9.53
N SER A 87 18.38 14.80 -10.36
CA SER A 87 18.10 14.05 -11.56
C SER A 87 17.62 12.63 -11.23
N ARG A 88 16.59 12.19 -11.97
CA ARG A 88 16.06 10.81 -11.92
C ARG A 88 16.62 9.89 -13.01
N LYS A 89 17.69 10.33 -13.68
CA LYS A 89 18.33 9.59 -14.78
C LYS A 89 19.02 8.33 -14.26
N ASN A 90 19.64 8.45 -13.09
CA ASN A 90 20.20 7.35 -12.34
C ASN A 90 19.42 7.23 -11.02
N VAL A 91 19.40 6.02 -10.47
CA VAL A 91 18.74 5.72 -9.18
C VAL A 91 19.76 4.98 -8.33
N ALA A 92 19.96 5.43 -7.10
CA ALA A 92 20.81 4.77 -6.14
C ALA A 92 20.37 3.33 -5.87
N ASN A 93 21.30 2.48 -5.41
CA ASN A 93 21.03 1.06 -5.14
C ASN A 93 20.30 0.84 -3.80
N ASP A 94 19.21 1.56 -3.58
CA ASP A 94 18.38 1.46 -2.38
C ASP A 94 16.93 1.05 -2.75
N ALA A 95 16.27 0.31 -1.87
CA ALA A 95 14.89 -0.13 -2.09
C ALA A 95 13.90 1.05 -2.04
N GLY A 96 14.10 1.98 -1.11
CA GLY A 96 13.28 3.18 -0.95
C GLY A 96 13.38 4.10 -2.18
N CYS A 97 14.60 4.36 -2.66
CA CYS A 97 14.79 5.17 -3.87
C CYS A 97 14.16 4.54 -5.12
N ARG A 98 14.22 3.21 -5.28
CA ARG A 98 13.56 2.52 -6.39
C ARG A 98 12.04 2.67 -6.33
N TRP A 99 11.45 2.51 -5.15
CA TRP A 99 10.03 2.70 -4.94
C TRP A 99 9.60 4.15 -5.20
N LEU A 100 10.36 5.12 -4.67
CA LEU A 100 10.08 6.54 -4.81
C LEU A 100 10.07 6.95 -6.29
N ASN A 101 11.06 6.50 -7.06
CA ASN A 101 11.08 6.72 -8.51
C ASN A 101 9.84 6.14 -9.20
N GLY A 102 9.46 4.91 -8.85
CA GLY A 102 8.26 4.25 -9.40
C GLY A 102 6.98 5.02 -9.08
N ARG A 103 6.83 5.46 -7.83
CA ARG A 103 5.68 6.25 -7.38
C ARG A 103 5.59 7.58 -8.11
N MET A 104 6.70 8.29 -8.25
CA MET A 104 6.74 9.55 -8.99
C MET A 104 6.42 9.36 -10.47
N LYS A 105 6.94 8.31 -11.15
CA LYS A 105 6.55 7.98 -12.54
C LYS A 105 5.05 7.76 -12.66
N GLN A 106 4.45 7.08 -11.69
CA GLN A 106 3.00 6.84 -11.68
C GLN A 106 2.23 8.15 -11.54
N LEU A 107 2.63 9.02 -10.59
CA LEU A 107 2.01 10.33 -10.39
C LEU A 107 2.14 11.21 -11.64
N GLU A 108 3.31 11.27 -12.25
CA GLU A 108 3.53 11.99 -13.52
C GLU A 108 2.63 11.47 -14.64
N LYS A 109 2.45 10.15 -14.73
CA LYS A 109 1.56 9.54 -15.70
C LYS A 109 0.09 9.91 -15.44
N GLN A 110 -0.33 9.95 -14.17
CA GLN A 110 -1.69 10.33 -13.78
C GLN A 110 -1.96 11.83 -14.04
N LEU A 111 -0.93 12.66 -13.90
CA LEU A 111 -0.99 14.10 -14.13
C LEU A 111 -0.72 14.50 -15.60
N ARG A 112 -0.46 13.53 -16.50
CA ARG A 112 -0.14 13.81 -17.91
C ARG A 112 -1.24 14.55 -18.66
N LEU A 113 -2.49 14.39 -18.25
CA LEU A 113 -3.65 15.07 -18.83
C LEU A 113 -3.92 16.45 -18.21
N GLY A 114 -3.07 16.90 -17.28
CA GLY A 114 -3.21 18.16 -16.56
C GLY A 114 -3.69 18.00 -15.12
N VAL A 115 -3.59 19.11 -14.37
CA VAL A 115 -3.98 19.20 -12.97
C VAL A 115 -5.36 19.84 -12.87
N ASN A 116 -6.29 19.15 -12.22
CA ASN A 116 -7.67 19.50 -11.94
C ASN A 116 -7.91 19.37 -10.42
N HIS A 117 -9.02 19.91 -9.92
CA HIS A 117 -9.33 19.85 -8.49
C HIS A 117 -9.35 18.40 -7.93
N ARG A 118 -9.78 17.42 -8.74
CA ARG A 118 -9.82 15.99 -8.35
C ARG A 118 -8.44 15.34 -8.17
N ASN A 119 -7.40 15.79 -8.88
CA ASN A 119 -6.06 15.21 -8.82
C ASN A 119 -5.02 16.17 -8.21
N GLN A 120 -5.46 17.28 -7.61
CA GLN A 120 -4.60 18.23 -6.91
C GLN A 120 -3.76 17.56 -5.81
N HIS A 121 -4.33 16.59 -5.10
CA HIS A 121 -3.61 15.79 -4.11
C HIS A 121 -2.44 14.99 -4.71
N GLN A 122 -2.55 14.54 -5.97
CA GLN A 122 -1.48 13.82 -6.67
C GLN A 122 -0.32 14.75 -7.00
N GLN A 123 -0.63 15.99 -7.38
CA GLN A 123 0.40 17.01 -7.61
C GLN A 123 1.12 17.37 -6.31
N GLN A 124 0.38 17.54 -5.22
CA GLN A 124 0.96 17.79 -3.89
C GLN A 124 1.86 16.63 -3.46
N GLU A 125 1.39 15.39 -3.63
CA GLU A 125 2.21 14.20 -3.36
C GLU A 125 3.47 14.21 -4.23
N LEU A 126 3.36 14.47 -5.54
CA LEU A 126 4.51 14.50 -6.44
C LEU A 126 5.57 15.50 -5.97
N ASN A 127 5.16 16.70 -5.58
CA ASN A 127 6.06 17.73 -5.08
C ASN A 127 6.80 17.26 -3.81
N VAL A 128 6.04 16.77 -2.83
CA VAL A 128 6.62 16.25 -1.58
C VAL A 128 7.58 15.08 -1.85
N ARG A 129 7.26 14.19 -2.79
CA ARG A 129 8.13 13.06 -3.14
C ARG A 129 9.37 13.49 -3.91
N GLN A 130 9.30 14.57 -4.67
CA GLN A 130 10.46 15.19 -5.31
C GLN A 130 11.41 15.79 -4.25
N ASP A 131 10.87 16.42 -3.21
CA ASP A 131 11.67 16.94 -2.10
C ASP A 131 12.33 15.79 -1.30
N GLU A 132 11.57 14.73 -1.02
CA GLU A 132 12.07 13.51 -0.38
C GLU A 132 13.19 12.87 -1.22
N TRP A 133 13.06 12.85 -2.55
CA TRP A 133 14.07 12.33 -3.47
C TRP A 133 15.42 13.06 -3.34
N GLU A 134 15.37 14.39 -3.30
CA GLU A 134 16.55 15.23 -3.17
C GLU A 134 17.19 15.09 -1.79
N CYS A 135 16.38 15.05 -0.73
CA CYS A 135 16.83 14.88 0.65
C CYS A 135 17.52 13.53 0.87
N LEU A 136 16.94 12.45 0.32
CA LEU A 136 17.51 11.10 0.36
C LEU A 136 18.65 10.86 -0.66
N LYS A 137 19.02 11.87 -1.46
CA LYS A 137 20.12 11.79 -2.44
C LYS A 137 19.96 10.64 -3.44
N CYS A 138 18.71 10.31 -3.80
CA CYS A 138 18.38 9.11 -4.55
C CYS A 138 18.90 9.09 -6.00
N GLY A 139 19.33 10.23 -6.55
CA GLY A 139 19.85 10.31 -7.92
C GLY A 139 21.19 9.60 -8.16
N VAL A 140 22.05 9.45 -7.14
CA VAL A 140 23.39 8.85 -7.31
C VAL A 140 23.86 8.10 -6.07
N GLU A 141 23.88 8.77 -4.91
CA GLU A 141 24.53 8.28 -3.69
C GLU A 141 23.61 7.33 -2.92
N GLY A 142 22.33 7.69 -2.80
CA GLY A 142 21.38 7.02 -1.93
C GLY A 142 21.43 7.55 -0.49
N PRO A 143 20.41 7.22 0.32
CA PRO A 143 20.27 7.76 1.66
C PRO A 143 21.22 7.10 2.65
N ASN A 144 21.75 7.90 3.58
CA ASN A 144 22.38 7.40 4.79
C ASN A 144 21.33 7.07 5.87
N PRO A 145 21.66 6.28 6.90
CA PRO A 145 20.75 6.01 8.02
C PRO A 145 20.17 7.28 8.68
N SER A 146 20.99 8.33 8.82
CA SER A 146 20.55 9.64 9.33
C SER A 146 19.53 10.34 8.41
N ASP A 147 19.70 10.16 7.10
CA ASP A 147 18.85 10.80 6.08
C ASP A 147 17.47 10.15 6.11
N HIS A 148 17.37 8.82 6.32
CA HIS A 148 16.08 8.15 6.47
C HIS A 148 15.24 8.72 7.60
N HIS A 149 15.85 9.04 8.75
CA HIS A 149 15.11 9.62 9.88
C HIS A 149 14.68 11.07 9.63
N SER A 150 15.46 11.82 8.85
CA SER A 150 15.28 13.26 8.66
C SER A 150 14.40 13.59 7.44
N CYS A 151 14.49 12.77 6.39
CA CYS A 151 13.92 13.05 5.07
C CYS A 151 12.63 12.29 4.78
N GLN A 152 12.27 11.28 5.60
CA GLN A 152 11.02 10.56 5.41
C GLN A 152 9.82 11.48 5.61
N TYR A 153 8.94 11.51 4.61
CA TYR A 153 7.72 12.29 4.69
C TYR A 153 6.79 11.76 5.80
N ARG A 154 6.47 12.62 6.77
CA ARG A 154 5.48 12.34 7.83
C ARG A 154 4.12 12.92 7.41
N ARG A 155 3.09 12.09 7.42
CA ARG A 155 1.70 12.48 7.16
C ARG A 155 0.97 12.77 8.46
#